data_AF-A0A3M1D9M9-F1
#
_entry.id   AF-A0A3M1D9M9-F1
#
_cell.length_a   1.000
_cell.length_b   1.000
_cell.length_c   1.000
_cell.angle_alpha   90.00
_cell.angle_beta   90.00
_cell.angle_gamma   90.00
#
_symmetry.space_group_name_H-M   'P 1'
#
loop_
_entity.id
_entity.type
_entity.pdbx_description
1 polymer ?
#
loop_
_entity_poly.entity_id
_entity_poly.type
_entity_poly.pdbx_seq_one_letter_code
_entity_poly.pdbx_strand_id
1 'polypeptide(L)' 'MRLSDRARKQGVSYITAWQWFKAGKLPVPARQLPTGIILVEEPLPEGRTVRYAPGPIL' A
#
# COMPACT_ATOMS: atom_id res chain seq x y z
N MET A 1 -6.88 -3.20 -1.57
CA MET A 1 -8.09 -2.48 -1.07
C MET A 1 -8.46 -1.32 -2.00
N ARG A 2 -9.64 -0.66 -1.87
CA ARG A 2 -9.92 0.59 -2.63
C ARG A 2 -9.17 1.77 -2.03
N LEU A 3 -8.91 2.83 -2.81
CA LEU A 3 -8.24 4.04 -2.32
C LEU A 3 -8.95 4.69 -1.12
N SER A 4 -10.29 4.69 -1.12
CA SER A 4 -11.09 5.22 0.00
C SER A 4 -10.88 4.43 1.29
N ASP A 5 -10.77 3.11 1.20
CA ASP A 5 -10.47 2.25 2.37
C ASP A 5 -9.04 2.49 2.85
N ARG A 6 -8.08 2.69 1.94
CA ARG A 6 -6.70 3.03 2.29
C ARG A 6 -6.61 4.37 3.00
N ALA A 7 -7.33 5.37 2.50
CA ALA A 7 -7.41 6.69 3.11
C ALA A 7 -7.92 6.58 4.56
N ARG A 8 -8.99 5.82 4.78
CA ARG A 8 -9.53 5.54 6.13
C ARG A 8 -8.52 4.82 7.02
N LYS A 9 -7.87 3.76 6.53
CA LYS A 9 -6.83 3.03 7.30
C LYS A 9 -5.64 3.93 7.67
N GLN A 10 -5.29 4.88 6.82
CA GLN A 10 -4.18 5.82 7.06
C GLN A 10 -4.61 7.07 7.84
N GLY A 11 -5.90 7.24 8.13
CA GLY A 11 -6.43 8.41 8.84
C GLY A 11 -6.44 9.70 8.01
N VAL A 12 -6.40 9.61 6.68
CA VAL A 12 -6.44 10.77 5.78
C VAL A 12 -7.77 10.84 5.02
N SER A 13 -8.13 12.04 4.57
CA SER A 13 -9.30 12.22 3.72
C SER A 13 -9.12 11.52 2.36
N TYR A 14 -10.22 11.09 1.75
CA TYR A 14 -10.21 10.55 0.39
C TYR A 14 -9.60 11.53 -0.61
N ILE A 15 -9.91 12.83 -0.49
CA ILE A 15 -9.41 13.88 -1.38
C ILE A 15 -7.88 13.95 -1.31
N THR A 16 -7.31 13.89 -0.11
CA THR A 16 -5.85 13.85 0.10
C THR A 16 -5.22 12.63 -0.59
N ALA A 17 -5.78 11.44 -0.38
CA ALA A 17 -5.29 10.22 -1.01
C ALA A 17 -5.42 10.27 -2.55
N TRP A 18 -6.49 10.87 -3.07
CA TRP A 18 -6.69 11.07 -4.52
C TRP A 18 -5.67 12.05 -5.10
N GLN A 19 -5.35 13.14 -4.42
CA GLN A 19 -4.29 14.06 -4.86
C GLN A 19 -2.93 13.37 -4.90
N TRP A 20 -2.62 12.54 -3.91
CA TRP A 20 -1.37 11.76 -3.90
C TRP A 20 -1.31 10.76 -5.05
N PHE A 21 -2.43 10.08 -5.34
CA PHE A 21 -2.53 9.20 -6.51
C PHE A 21 -2.24 9.96 -7.81
N LYS A 22 -2.92 11.11 -8.00
CA LYS A 22 -2.72 11.97 -9.18
C LYS A 22 -1.29 12.51 -9.29
N ALA A 23 -0.64 12.76 -8.15
CA ALA A 23 0.74 13.24 -8.09
C ALA A 23 1.78 12.11 -8.19
N GLY A 24 1.37 10.83 -8.24
CA GLY A 24 2.29 9.69 -8.21
C GLY A 24 3.07 9.55 -6.90
N LYS A 25 2.58 10.15 -5.80
CA LYS A 25 3.24 10.20 -4.49
C LYS A 25 2.72 9.15 -3.50
N LEU A 26 1.93 8.19 -3.97
CA LEU A 26 1.48 7.12 -3.08
C LEU A 26 2.68 6.27 -2.66
N PRO A 27 2.83 5.98 -1.35
CA PRO A 27 3.92 5.16 -0.83
C PRO A 27 3.77 3.67 -1.22
N VAL A 28 2.68 3.30 -1.86
CA VAL A 28 2.31 1.94 -2.22
C VAL A 28 1.81 1.90 -3.66
N PRO A 29 1.99 0.78 -4.39
CA PRO A 29 1.47 0.65 -5.74
C PRO A 29 -0.05 0.82 -5.76
N ALA A 30 -0.52 1.63 -6.69
CA ALA A 30 -1.94 1.83 -6.94
C ALA A 30 -2.20 1.90 -8.43
N ARG A 31 -3.31 1.30 -8.86
CA ARG A 31 -3.74 1.30 -10.26
C ARG A 31 -5.19 1.74 -10.37
N GLN A 32 -5.47 2.54 -11.41
CA GLN A 32 -6.85 2.86 -11.77
C GLN A 32 -7.37 1.81 -12.74
N LEU A 33 -8.53 1.24 -12.44
CA LEU A 33 -9.24 0.34 -13.34
C LEU A 33 -9.94 1.15 -14.45
N PRO A 34 -10.27 0.53 -15.59
CA PRO A 34 -11.05 1.18 -16.65
C PRO A 34 -12.40 1.73 -16.18
N THR A 35 -12.94 1.18 -15.08
CA THR A 35 -14.18 1.63 -14.43
C THR A 35 -14.01 2.88 -13.56
N GLY A 36 -12.80 3.41 -13.43
CA GLY A 36 -12.48 4.57 -12.60
C GLY A 36 -12.17 4.25 -11.14
N ILE A 37 -12.31 2.98 -10.71
CA ILE A 37 -11.97 2.55 -9.35
C ILE A 37 -10.45 2.50 -9.19
N ILE A 38 -9.92 3.15 -8.15
CA ILE A 38 -8.51 3.07 -7.79
C ILE A 38 -8.32 1.93 -6.78
N LEU A 39 -7.59 0.90 -7.22
CA LEU A 39 -7.17 -0.22 -6.40
C LEU A 39 -5.78 0.07 -5.85
N VAL A 40 -5.64 0.01 -4.53
CA VAL A 40 -4.36 0.09 -3.84
C VAL A 40 -3.92 -1.32 -3.48
N GLU A 41 -2.73 -1.69 -3.92
CA GLU A 41 -2.09 -2.93 -3.51
C GLU A 41 -1.59 -2.74 -2.08
N GLU A 42 -2.03 -3.64 -1.20
CA GLU A 42 -1.57 -3.65 0.17
C GLU A 42 -0.18 -4.30 0.13
N PRO A 43 0.93 -3.58 0.43
CA PRO A 43 2.14 -4.29 0.75
C PRO A 43 1.78 -5.20 1.91
N LEU A 44 2.13 -6.49 1.82
CA LEU A 44 2.03 -7.38 2.97
C LEU A 44 2.62 -6.61 4.16
N PRO A 45 1.93 -6.57 5.31
CA PRO A 45 2.51 -5.92 6.48
C PRO A 45 3.91 -6.52 6.63
N GLU A 46 4.92 -5.66 6.67
CA GLU A 46 6.30 -6.03 6.96
C GLU A 46 6.38 -6.52 8.42
N GLY A 47 5.67 -7.60 8.71
CA GLY A 47 5.73 -8.32 9.95
C GLY A 47 7.01 -9.14 9.90
N ARG A 48 8.09 -8.57 10.45
CA ARG A 48 9.37 -9.23 10.68
C ARG A 48 9.96 -9.92 9.44
N THR A 49 10.96 -9.30 8.85
CA THR A 49 12.03 -10.06 8.19
C THR A 49 12.73 -10.89 9.28
N VAL A 50 12.27 -12.11 9.55
CA VAL A 50 13.09 -13.10 10.23
C VAL A 50 14.17 -13.47 9.23
N ARG A 51 15.36 -12.91 9.41
CA ARG A 51 16.56 -13.44 8.76
C ARG A 51 16.72 -14.86 9.30
N TYR A 52 16.29 -15.87 8.56
CA TYR A 52 16.77 -17.22 8.78
C TYR A 52 18.24 -17.20 8.33
N ALA A 53 19.14 -16.91 9.27
CA ALA A 53 20.50 -17.37 9.12
C ALA A 53 20.42 -18.88 9.33
N PRO A 54 20.71 -19.75 8.35
CA PRO A 54 21.08 -21.11 8.70
C PRO A 54 22.29 -20.97 9.62
N GLY A 55 22.09 -21.20 10.91
CA GLY A 55 23.18 -21.26 11.88
C GLY A 55 24.20 -22.30 11.39
N PRO A 56 25.50 -22.09 11.63
CA PRO A 56 26.49 -23.04 11.20
C PRO A 56 26.18 -24.40 11.82
N ILE A 57 25.97 -25.38 10.94
CA ILE A 57 26.09 -26.79 11.28
C ILE A 57 27.52 -27.03 11.77
N LEU A 58 27.65 -27.22 13.08
CA LEU A 58 28.85 -27.71 13.77
C LEU A 58 28.43 -28.91 14.62
#